data_AF-A0A9Q1HD90-F1
#
_entry.id   AF-A0A9Q1HD90-F1
#
_cell.length_a   1.000
_cell.length_b   1.000
_cell.length_c   1.000
_cell.angle_alpha   90.00
_cell.angle_beta   90.00
_cell.angle_gamma   90.00
#
_symmetry.space_group_name_H-M   'P 1'
#
loop_
_entity.id
_entity.type
_entity.pdbx_description
1 polymer ?
#
loop_
_entity_poly.entity_id
_entity_poly.type
_entity_poly.pdbx_seq_one_letter_code
_entity_poly.pdbx_strand_id
1 'polypeptide(L)'
;MTLYGPDCDYDMYQVDPTFDRKNPPNPCHDLWKYVKENIDPNPVVIDADDLQTFPEQILRKYCKAVNIPFKTKYLQWEESDLSIKYFNGCLGQLVLGKRLQFYETALTSSHFKPIKSSKPNFEDLTPDCQKYVMENQEGYKEMFESRIKPDQC
;
A
#
# COMPACT_ATOMS: atom_id res chain seq x y z
N MET A 1 -0.21 12.74 -19.05
CA MET A 1 1.04 12.73 -19.84
C MET A 1 1.74 11.43 -19.49
N THR A 2 1.59 10.39 -20.32
CA THR A 2 2.44 9.21 -20.22
C THR A 2 3.79 9.62 -20.78
N LEU A 3 4.86 9.47 -19.99
CA LEU A 3 6.22 9.84 -20.41
C LEU A 3 6.78 8.92 -21.50
N TYR A 4 6.04 7.89 -21.91
CA TYR A 4 6.47 6.87 -22.86
C TYR A 4 5.33 6.54 -23.84
N GLY A 5 5.71 6.37 -25.11
CA GLY A 5 4.81 6.05 -26.21
C GLY A 5 4.32 4.59 -26.15
N PRO A 6 3.28 4.25 -26.91
CA PRO A 6 2.62 2.93 -26.87
C PRO A 6 3.49 1.75 -27.34
N ASP A 7 4.65 2.00 -27.94
CA ASP A 7 5.53 0.99 -28.56
C ASP A 7 6.89 0.84 -27.85
N CYS A 8 7.02 1.33 -26.61
CA CYS A 8 8.26 1.20 -25.85
C CYS A 8 8.20 -0.04 -24.96
N ASP A 9 9.01 -1.06 -25.26
CA ASP A 9 9.34 -2.17 -24.36
C ASP A 9 10.05 -1.59 -23.11
N TYR A 10 9.25 -1.04 -22.18
CA TYR A 10 9.75 -0.47 -20.94
C TYR A 10 10.14 -1.61 -20.00
N ASP A 11 11.42 -1.98 -20.04
CA ASP A 11 12.00 -2.91 -19.08
C ASP A 11 12.31 -2.16 -17.78
N MET A 12 11.51 -2.42 -16.75
CA MET A 12 11.66 -1.76 -15.44
C MET A 12 13.03 -2.02 -14.79
N TYR A 13 13.67 -3.15 -15.09
CA TYR A 13 14.96 -3.50 -14.52
C TYR A 13 16.11 -2.83 -15.26
N GLN A 14 15.95 -2.49 -16.54
CA GLN A 14 16.99 -1.91 -17.39
C GLN A 14 16.86 -0.40 -17.60
N VAL A 15 15.62 0.09 -17.70
CA VAL A 15 15.31 1.44 -18.19
C VAL A 15 14.99 2.38 -17.03
N ASP A 16 14.44 1.88 -15.93
CA ASP A 16 14.00 2.74 -14.82
C ASP A 16 15.19 3.22 -13.96
N PRO A 17 15.55 4.51 -14.02
CA PRO A 17 16.67 5.04 -13.24
C PRO A 17 16.37 5.11 -11.73
N THR A 18 15.11 4.87 -11.34
CA THR A 18 14.65 4.84 -9.94
C THR A 18 14.58 3.43 -9.37
N PHE A 19 14.67 2.40 -10.22
CA PHE A 19 14.75 1.00 -9.79
C PHE A 19 16.16 0.68 -9.29
N ASP A 20 16.42 0.98 -8.02
CA ASP A 20 17.70 0.65 -7.39
C ASP A 20 17.80 -0.86 -7.15
N ARG A 21 18.59 -1.52 -8.00
CA ARG A 21 18.92 -2.95 -7.91
C ARG A 21 19.63 -3.34 -6.60
N LYS A 22 20.06 -2.37 -5.79
CA LYS A 22 20.66 -2.60 -4.47
C LYS A 22 19.64 -2.68 -3.35
N ASN A 23 18.39 -2.27 -3.57
CA ASN A 23 17.35 -2.43 -2.56
C ASN A 23 17.01 -3.91 -2.42
N PRO A 24 16.83 -4.40 -1.18
CA PRO A 24 16.36 -5.76 -0.98
C PRO A 24 15.02 -5.94 -1.70
N PRO A 25 14.73 -7.13 -2.25
CA PRO A 25 13.56 -7.35 -3.08
C PRO A 25 12.25 -7.06 -2.33
N ASN A 26 12.22 -7.22 -1.00
CA ASN A 26 10.99 -7.06 -0.21
C ASN A 26 11.21 -6.31 1.11
N PRO A 27 11.39 -4.97 1.08
CA PRO A 27 11.72 -4.19 2.28
C PRO A 27 10.60 -4.23 3.34
N CYS A 28 9.34 -4.40 2.92
CA CYS A 28 8.21 -4.53 3.84
C CYS A 28 8.23 -5.88 4.58
N HIS A 29 8.49 -6.98 3.86
CA HIS A 29 8.61 -8.31 4.46
C HIS A 29 9.82 -8.39 5.39
N ASP A 30 10.97 -7.87 4.99
CA ASP A 30 12.18 -7.84 5.83
C ASP A 30 11.93 -7.08 7.14
N LEU A 31 11.28 -5.91 7.06
CA LEU A 31 10.89 -5.14 8.24
C LEU A 31 9.91 -5.92 9.13
N TRP A 32 8.86 -6.47 8.54
CA TRP A 32 7.85 -7.24 9.27
C TRP A 32 8.48 -8.45 9.97
N LYS A 33 9.35 -9.19 9.28
CA LYS A 33 10.05 -10.36 9.80
C LYS A 33 10.99 -9.98 10.93
N TYR A 34 11.76 -8.91 10.77
CA TYR A 34 12.62 -8.39 11.83
C TYR A 34 11.82 -8.00 13.08
N VAL A 35 10.70 -7.27 12.91
CA VAL A 35 9.82 -6.91 14.04
C VAL A 35 9.27 -8.17 14.71
N LYS A 36 8.80 -9.14 13.93
CA LYS A 36 8.26 -10.42 14.41
C LYS A 36 9.26 -11.21 15.25
N GLU A 37 10.50 -11.26 14.81
CA GLU A 37 11.55 -12.06 15.45
C GLU A 37 12.19 -11.35 16.66
N ASN A 38 12.18 -10.01 16.70
CA ASN A 38 13.02 -9.26 17.65
C ASN A 38 12.27 -8.24 18.54
N ILE A 39 11.05 -7.82 18.19
CA ILE A 39 10.38 -6.69 18.86
C ILE A 39 8.99 -7.09 19.36
N ASP A 40 8.12 -7.55 18.46
CA ASP A 40 6.75 -7.94 18.74
C ASP A 40 6.45 -9.23 17.98
N PRO A 41 6.19 -10.37 18.65
CA PRO A 41 5.92 -11.64 17.97
C PRO A 41 4.62 -11.65 17.15
N ASN A 42 3.74 -10.65 17.33
CA ASN A 42 2.48 -10.54 16.61
C ASN A 42 2.32 -9.16 15.94
N PRO A 43 3.22 -8.77 15.03
CA PRO A 43 3.14 -7.46 14.40
C PRO A 43 1.88 -7.38 13.52
N VAL A 44 1.19 -6.26 13.60
CA VAL A 44 -0.07 -6.07 12.88
C VAL A 44 0.18 -5.87 11.38
N VAL A 45 -0.46 -6.70 10.56
CA VAL A 45 -0.51 -6.54 9.10
C VAL A 45 -1.93 -6.19 8.69
N ILE A 46 -2.06 -5.15 7.86
CA ILE A 46 -3.33 -4.73 7.25
C ILE A 46 -3.17 -4.80 5.74
N ASP A 47 -4.08 -5.50 5.07
CA ASP A 47 -4.17 -5.45 3.62
C ASP A 47 -5.01 -4.24 3.18
N ALA A 48 -4.52 -3.53 2.17
CA ALA A 48 -5.13 -2.28 1.72
C ALA A 48 -6.50 -2.50 1.07
N ASP A 49 -6.74 -3.67 0.45
CA ASP A 49 -8.02 -3.99 -0.17
C ASP A 49 -9.06 -4.34 0.89
N ASP A 50 -8.66 -5.10 1.92
CA ASP A 50 -9.50 -5.40 3.07
C ASP A 50 -9.89 -4.12 3.83
N LEU A 51 -8.95 -3.19 4.03
CA LEU A 51 -9.22 -1.89 4.67
C LEU A 51 -10.18 -1.02 3.85
N GLN A 52 -10.02 -0.98 2.53
CA GLN A 52 -10.90 -0.18 1.66
C GLN A 52 -12.31 -0.79 1.56
N THR A 53 -12.40 -2.13 1.54
CA THR A 53 -13.68 -2.83 1.42
C THR A 53 -14.45 -2.88 2.74
N PHE A 54 -13.74 -3.09 3.87
CA PHE A 54 -14.33 -3.28 5.19
C PHE A 54 -13.72 -2.34 6.26
N PRO A 55 -13.72 -1.01 6.04
CA PRO A 55 -12.93 -0.07 6.83
C PRO A 55 -13.25 -0.11 8.33
N GLU A 56 -14.53 -0.20 8.69
CA GLU A 56 -14.92 -0.25 10.10
C GLU A 56 -14.44 -1.54 10.80
N GLN A 57 -14.59 -2.69 10.15
CA GLN A 57 -14.19 -3.97 10.73
C GLN A 57 -12.68 -4.00 10.93
N ILE A 58 -11.92 -3.60 9.91
CA ILE A 58 -10.45 -3.56 9.97
C ILE A 58 -9.96 -2.56 11.02
N LEU A 59 -10.50 -1.34 11.05
CA LEU A 59 -10.07 -0.33 12.02
C LEU A 59 -10.43 -0.73 13.46
N ARG A 60 -11.57 -1.37 13.72
CA ARG A 60 -11.92 -1.89 15.06
C ARG A 60 -10.92 -2.95 15.52
N LYS A 61 -10.56 -3.89 14.64
CA LYS A 61 -9.58 -4.95 14.93
C LYS A 61 -8.18 -4.38 15.12
N TYR A 62 -7.76 -3.43 14.29
CA TYR A 62 -6.49 -2.70 14.44
C TYR A 62 -6.44 -1.97 15.78
N CYS A 63 -7.47 -1.19 16.10
CA CYS A 63 -7.54 -0.43 17.35
C CYS A 63 -7.42 -1.35 18.57
N LYS A 64 -8.12 -2.49 18.55
CA LYS A 64 -8.01 -3.52 19.60
C LYS A 64 -6.60 -4.09 19.69
N ALA A 65 -5.95 -4.40 18.56
CA ALA A 65 -4.61 -4.98 18.53
C ALA A 65 -3.55 -4.06 19.13
N VAL A 66 -3.65 -2.74 18.87
CA VAL A 66 -2.70 -1.74 19.40
C VAL A 66 -3.17 -1.06 20.69
N ASN A 67 -4.20 -1.61 21.34
CA ASN A 67 -4.76 -1.11 22.61
C ASN A 67 -5.19 0.36 22.59
N ILE A 68 -5.83 0.80 21.51
CA ILE A 68 -6.46 2.12 21.40
C ILE A 68 -7.99 1.98 21.25
N PRO A 69 -8.79 2.90 21.82
CA PRO A 69 -10.24 2.86 21.64
C PRO A 69 -10.63 3.27 20.23
N PHE A 70 -11.38 2.43 19.53
CA PHE A 70 -11.99 2.80 18.26
C PHE A 70 -12.99 3.95 18.44
N LYS A 71 -13.00 4.88 17.49
CA LYS A 71 -13.98 5.97 17.40
C LYS A 71 -14.52 6.02 15.98
N THR A 72 -15.85 6.13 15.82
CA THR A 72 -16.49 6.19 14.49
C THR A 72 -15.93 7.30 13.60
N LYS A 73 -15.45 8.40 14.20
CA LYS A 73 -14.75 9.48 13.48
C LYS A 73 -13.46 9.06 12.77
N TYR A 74 -12.95 7.84 12.94
CA TYR A 74 -11.81 7.33 12.17
C TYR A 74 -12.19 6.89 10.76
N LEU A 75 -13.50 6.77 10.47
CA LEU A 75 -14.02 6.42 9.14
C LEU A 75 -14.25 7.64 8.26
N GLN A 76 -14.17 8.85 8.83
CA GLN A 76 -14.49 10.10 8.18
C GLN A 76 -13.45 11.16 8.51
N TRP A 77 -13.12 12.01 7.56
CA TRP A 77 -12.19 13.12 7.75
C TRP A 77 -12.60 14.32 6.88
N GLU A 78 -12.10 15.50 7.24
CA GLU A 78 -12.30 16.70 6.43
C GLU A 78 -11.51 16.58 5.13
N GLU A 79 -12.16 16.89 4.02
CA GLU A 79 -11.54 16.96 2.71
C GLU A 79 -10.53 18.11 2.70
N SER A 80 -9.24 17.79 2.82
CA SER A 80 -8.20 18.81 2.86
C SER A 80 -6.80 18.25 2.62
N ASP A 81 -6.04 18.98 1.82
CA ASP A 81 -4.59 18.79 1.67
C ASP A 81 -3.79 19.25 2.90
N LEU A 82 -4.43 19.91 3.86
CA LEU A 82 -3.81 20.29 5.14
C LEU A 82 -3.39 19.06 5.95
N SER A 83 -3.98 17.89 5.67
CA SER A 83 -3.59 16.62 6.27
C SER A 83 -2.13 16.26 6.00
N ILE A 84 -1.56 16.71 4.88
CA ILE A 84 -0.15 16.49 4.49
C ILE A 84 0.83 16.98 5.58
N LYS A 85 0.48 18.03 6.33
CA LYS A 85 1.35 18.57 7.39
C LYS A 85 1.58 17.60 8.55
N TYR A 86 0.76 16.56 8.67
CA TYR A 86 0.90 15.51 9.68
C TYR A 86 1.65 14.28 9.15
N PHE A 87 2.00 14.24 7.86
CA PHE A 87 2.67 13.10 7.26
C PHE A 87 4.16 13.24 7.49
N ASN A 88 4.77 12.21 8.09
CA ASN A 88 6.21 12.11 8.20
C ASN A 88 6.76 11.52 6.89
N GLY A 89 7.17 12.39 5.97
CA GLY A 89 7.69 12.00 4.67
C GLY A 89 8.60 13.05 4.05
N CYS A 90 9.21 12.72 2.91
CA CYS A 90 10.01 13.69 2.16
C CYS A 90 9.11 14.80 1.60
N LEU A 91 9.31 16.03 2.05
CA LEU A 91 8.51 17.18 1.60
C LEU A 91 8.53 17.33 0.07
N GLY A 92 9.68 17.09 -0.56
CA GLY A 92 9.81 17.12 -2.03
C GLY A 92 8.89 16.10 -2.72
N GLN A 93 8.80 14.87 -2.19
CA GLN A 93 7.92 13.83 -2.72
C GLN A 93 6.44 14.15 -2.51
N LEU A 94 6.08 14.67 -1.33
CA LEU A 94 4.70 15.09 -1.04
C LEU A 94 4.25 16.23 -1.95
N VAL A 95 5.11 17.24 -2.17
CA VAL A 95 4.83 18.38 -3.06
C VAL A 95 4.77 17.93 -4.52
N LEU A 96 5.70 17.10 -4.98
CA LEU A 96 5.72 16.60 -6.35
C LEU A 96 4.52 15.71 -6.62
N GLY A 97 4.24 14.73 -5.76
CA GLY A 97 3.10 13.83 -5.90
C GLY A 97 1.76 14.57 -5.87
N LYS A 98 1.66 15.65 -5.09
CA LYS A 98 0.50 16.56 -5.15
C LYS A 98 0.40 17.26 -6.51
N ARG A 99 1.49 17.84 -7.02
CA ARG A 99 1.51 18.51 -8.34
C ARG A 99 1.18 17.57 -9.49
N LEU A 100 1.60 16.30 -9.39
CA LEU A 100 1.33 15.25 -10.37
C LEU A 100 0.00 14.51 -10.12
N GLN A 101 -0.79 14.94 -9.14
CA GLN A 101 -2.09 14.36 -8.77
C GLN A 101 -2.05 12.89 -8.32
N PHE A 102 -0.89 12.36 -7.94
CA PHE A 102 -0.75 10.97 -7.45
C PHE A 102 -1.54 10.70 -6.18
N TYR A 103 -1.73 11.73 -5.34
CA TYR A 103 -2.45 11.64 -4.08
C TYR A 103 -3.84 12.27 -4.15
N GLU A 104 -4.34 12.63 -5.33
CA GLU A 104 -5.58 13.40 -5.47
C GLU A 104 -6.74 12.76 -4.70
N THR A 105 -7.02 11.47 -4.93
CA THR A 105 -8.11 10.77 -4.21
C THR A 105 -7.89 10.73 -2.70
N ALA A 106 -6.66 10.60 -2.22
CA ALA A 106 -6.36 10.59 -0.79
C ALA A 106 -6.57 11.97 -0.15
N LEU A 107 -6.24 13.06 -0.87
CA LEU A 107 -6.34 14.43 -0.38
C LEU A 107 -7.74 15.06 -0.55
N THR A 108 -8.55 14.53 -1.47
CA THR A 108 -9.92 15.01 -1.77
C THR A 108 -11.03 14.07 -1.31
N SER A 109 -10.70 12.96 -0.66
CA SER A 109 -11.72 12.11 -0.02
C SER A 109 -12.03 12.60 1.39
N SER A 110 -13.22 12.23 1.87
CA SER A 110 -13.66 12.43 3.25
C SER A 110 -13.97 11.10 3.97
N HIS A 111 -13.75 9.98 3.28
CA HIS A 111 -14.00 8.62 3.75
C HIS A 111 -13.29 7.61 2.83
N PHE A 112 -13.17 6.36 3.27
CA PHE A 112 -12.65 5.26 2.45
C PHE A 112 -13.50 5.08 1.19
N LYS A 113 -12.85 5.07 0.02
CA LYS A 113 -13.51 4.79 -1.26
C LYS A 113 -13.45 3.28 -1.53
N PRO A 114 -14.54 2.67 -2.03
CA PRO A 114 -14.50 1.26 -2.42
C PRO A 114 -13.59 1.08 -3.62
N ILE A 115 -13.00 -0.11 -3.71
CA ILE A 115 -12.18 -0.52 -4.84
C ILE A 115 -13.06 -0.57 -6.09
N LYS A 116 -12.70 0.20 -7.14
CA LYS A 116 -13.48 0.29 -8.37
C LYS A 116 -13.00 -0.68 -9.46
N SER A 117 -11.72 -1.03 -9.45
CA SER A 117 -11.08 -1.85 -10.49
C SER A 117 -10.84 -3.27 -10.00
N SER A 118 -11.11 -4.24 -10.87
CA SER A 118 -10.61 -5.60 -10.69
C SER A 118 -9.09 -5.63 -10.83
N LYS A 119 -8.43 -6.54 -10.10
CA LYS A 119 -7.01 -6.81 -10.31
C LYS A 119 -6.80 -7.32 -11.74
N PRO A 120 -5.74 -6.91 -12.46
CA PRO A 120 -5.41 -7.49 -13.75
C PRO A 120 -5.08 -8.97 -13.59
N ASN A 121 -5.34 -9.78 -14.63
CA ASN A 121 -4.88 -11.16 -14.62
C ASN A 121 -3.35 -11.18 -14.75
N PHE A 122 -2.71 -12.15 -14.11
CA PHE A 122 -1.25 -12.25 -14.11
C PHE A 122 -0.70 -12.48 -15.52
N GLU A 123 -1.42 -13.26 -16.33
CA GLU A 123 -1.08 -13.61 -17.70
C GLU A 123 -1.14 -12.41 -18.65
N ASP A 124 -1.91 -11.39 -18.30
CA ASP A 124 -2.06 -10.15 -19.07
C ASP A 124 -0.93 -9.13 -18.76
N LEU A 125 -0.11 -9.40 -17.75
CA LEU A 125 1.01 -8.53 -17.37
C LEU A 125 2.20 -8.69 -18.33
N THR A 126 3.01 -7.64 -18.48
CA THR A 126 4.29 -7.72 -19.20
C THR A 126 5.25 -8.70 -18.49
N PRO A 127 6.20 -9.33 -19.21
CA PRO A 127 7.14 -10.28 -18.62
C PRO A 127 7.89 -9.75 -17.39
N ASP A 128 8.25 -8.46 -17.37
CA ASP A 128 8.96 -7.84 -16.25
C ASP A 128 8.07 -7.66 -15.02
N CYS A 129 6.80 -7.29 -15.22
CA CYS A 129 5.81 -7.24 -14.15
C CYS A 129 5.55 -8.64 -13.58
N GLN A 130 5.46 -9.66 -14.44
CA GLN A 130 5.33 -11.06 -13.99
C GLN A 130 6.53 -11.49 -13.15
N LYS A 131 7.75 -11.17 -13.61
CA LYS A 131 8.99 -11.42 -12.86
C LYS A 131 8.99 -10.72 -11.51
N TYR A 132 8.65 -9.44 -11.47
CA TYR A 132 8.57 -8.67 -10.22
C TYR A 132 7.56 -9.27 -9.23
N VAL A 133 6.39 -9.69 -9.71
CA VAL A 133 5.40 -10.39 -8.89
C VAL A 133 5.97 -11.69 -8.33
N MET A 134 6.59 -12.53 -9.16
CA MET A 134 7.17 -13.81 -8.71
C MET A 134 8.28 -13.61 -7.65
N GLU A 135 9.15 -12.61 -7.82
CA GLU A 135 10.22 -12.28 -6.86
C GLU A 135 9.69 -11.82 -5.50
N ASN A 136 8.50 -11.22 -5.46
CA ASN A 136 7.89 -10.66 -4.24
C ASN A 136 6.79 -11.54 -3.64
N GLN A 137 6.33 -12.55 -4.36
CA GLN A 137 5.12 -13.30 -4.03
C GLN A 137 5.21 -14.01 -2.69
N GLU A 138 6.38 -14.60 -2.39
CA GLU A 138 6.57 -15.42 -1.19
C GLU A 138 6.45 -14.57 0.09
N GLY A 139 7.21 -13.48 0.18
CA GLY A 139 7.14 -12.58 1.33
C GLY A 139 5.77 -11.90 1.48
N TYR A 140 5.10 -11.57 0.35
CA TYR A 140 3.73 -11.08 0.40
C TYR A 140 2.76 -12.13 0.97
N LYS A 141 2.83 -13.39 0.53
CA LYS A 141 1.97 -14.48 1.03
C LYS A 141 2.12 -14.67 2.54
N GLU A 142 3.35 -14.68 3.04
CA GLU A 142 3.61 -14.86 4.47
C GLU A 142 2.96 -13.76 5.32
N MET A 143 3.13 -12.48 4.92
CA MET A 143 2.47 -11.36 5.58
C MET A 143 0.94 -11.43 5.44
N PHE A 144 0.45 -11.75 4.24
CA PHE A 144 -0.97 -11.80 3.92
C PHE A 144 -1.72 -12.86 4.74
N GLU A 145 -1.10 -13.99 5.05
CA GLU A 145 -1.69 -15.02 5.91
C GLU A 145 -1.90 -14.54 7.35
N SER A 146 -0.97 -13.71 7.84
CA SER A 146 -0.96 -13.15 9.20
C SER A 146 -1.82 -11.89 9.40
N ARG A 147 -2.36 -11.34 8.31
CA ARG A 147 -3.10 -10.07 8.34
C ARG A 147 -4.38 -10.12 9.18
N ILE A 148 -4.84 -8.94 9.59
CA ILE A 148 -6.20 -8.75 10.09
C ILE A 148 -7.19 -9.09 8.98
N LYS A 149 -8.02 -10.10 9.22
CA LYS A 149 -9.08 -10.50 8.29
C LYS A 149 -10.39 -9.79 8.64
N PRO A 150 -11.19 -9.33 7.67
CA PRO A 150 -12.57 -8.94 7.95
C PRO A 150 -13.37 -10.14 8.48
N ASP A 151 -14.48 -9.87 9.15
CA ASP A 151 -15.44 -10.93 9.49
C ASP A 151 -16.01 -11.47 8.18
N GLN A 152 -16.01 -12.80 8.02
CA GLN A 152 -16.53 -13.46 6.81
C GLN A 152 -17.99 -13.03 6.57
N CYS A 153 -18.34 -12.74 5.32
CA CYS A 153 -19.73 -12.80 4.88
C CYS A 153 -20.20 -14.25 4.87
#